data_AF-A0A923D979-F1
#
_entry.id   AF-A0A923D979-F1
#
_cell.length_a   1.000
_cell.length_b   1.000
_cell.length_c   1.000
_cell.angle_alpha   90.00
_cell.angle_beta   90.00
_cell.angle_gamma   90.00
#
_symmetry.space_group_name_H-M   'P 1'
#
loop_
_entity.id
_entity.type
_entity.pdbx_description
1 polymer ?
#
loop_
_entity_poly.entity_id
_entity_poly.type
_entity_poly.pdbx_seq_one_letter_code
_entity_poly.pdbx_strand_id
1 'polypeptide(L)'
;ERIGQDAQPQNDQPLVLFTAHSLPAALAEQADPYADQFADLCNRVANDAGLQPEDWQACYQSAGARNGRWLGPSLEDTLQQLASEGKKSVLVAPIGFLCDHVEVLYDIDIEARRFAAQVGIHLERTASMNDQPLFVTALAEIIQSEGRKL
;
A
#
# COMPACT_ATOMS: atom_id res chain seq x y z
N GLU A 1 17.18 15.08 -44.24
CA GLU A 1 17.45 14.91 -42.79
C GLU A 1 16.24 15.43 -42.02
N ARG A 2 15.45 14.55 -41.38
CA ARG A 2 14.39 14.96 -40.45
C ARG A 2 14.93 14.74 -39.04
N ILE A 3 15.16 15.85 -38.36
CA ILE A 3 15.58 15.91 -36.96
C ILE A 3 14.51 15.18 -36.15
N GLY A 4 14.96 14.17 -35.40
CA GLY A 4 14.12 13.41 -34.49
C GLY A 4 13.48 14.36 -33.49
N GLN A 5 12.17 14.26 -33.35
CA GLN A 5 11.49 14.79 -32.18
C GLN A 5 11.94 13.89 -31.03
N ASP A 6 12.88 14.39 -30.22
CA ASP A 6 13.19 13.78 -28.93
C ASP A 6 11.89 13.73 -28.13
N ALA A 7 11.37 12.52 -27.93
CA ALA A 7 10.24 12.28 -27.07
C ALA A 7 10.61 12.82 -25.69
N GLN A 8 9.86 13.80 -25.20
CA GLN A 8 9.97 14.24 -23.82
C GLN A 8 9.80 13.01 -22.91
N PRO A 9 10.62 12.85 -21.85
CA PRO A 9 10.40 11.76 -20.90
C PRO A 9 8.99 11.91 -20.35
N GLN A 10 8.15 10.91 -20.64
CA GLN A 10 6.82 10.82 -20.08
C GLN A 10 7.00 10.84 -18.56
N ASN A 11 6.35 11.78 -17.91
CA ASN A 11 6.44 12.03 -16.47
C ASN A 11 5.80 10.81 -15.77
N ASP A 12 6.53 9.69 -15.67
CA ASP A 12 6.01 8.41 -15.19
C ASP A 12 5.98 8.45 -13.66
N GLN A 13 5.04 9.21 -13.12
CA GLN A 13 4.79 9.23 -11.69
C GLN A 13 4.48 7.80 -11.22
N PRO A 14 5.11 7.35 -10.11
CA PRO A 14 4.86 6.01 -9.61
C PRO A 14 3.40 5.88 -9.16
N LEU A 15 2.76 4.76 -9.49
CA LEU A 15 1.46 4.43 -8.91
C LEU A 15 1.62 4.13 -7.42
N VAL A 16 0.78 4.72 -6.57
CA VAL A 16 0.81 4.47 -5.13
C VAL A 16 0.01 3.22 -4.79
N LEU A 17 0.65 2.26 -4.12
CA LEU A 17 0.00 1.05 -3.63
C LEU A 17 -0.17 1.14 -2.13
N PHE A 18 -1.40 1.34 -1.66
CA PHE A 18 -1.71 1.23 -0.24
C PHE A 18 -1.84 -0.25 0.12
N THR A 19 -1.13 -0.67 1.18
CA THR A 19 -1.15 -2.06 1.64
C THR A 19 -1.57 -2.22 3.09
N ALA A 20 -2.20 -3.36 3.37
CA ALA A 20 -2.51 -3.85 4.71
C ALA A 20 -2.36 -5.38 4.75
N HIS A 21 -2.27 -5.95 5.95
CA HIS A 21 -2.22 -7.40 6.13
C HIS A 21 -3.50 -8.05 5.59
N SER A 22 -3.37 -9.10 4.79
CA SER A 22 -4.53 -9.85 4.34
C SER A 22 -5.17 -10.63 5.48
N LEU A 23 -6.49 -10.68 5.54
CA LEU A 23 -7.22 -11.58 6.43
C LEU A 23 -7.80 -12.78 5.68
N PRO A 24 -8.11 -13.90 6.34
CA PRO A 24 -8.93 -14.94 5.75
C PRO A 24 -10.29 -14.37 5.32
N ALA A 25 -10.70 -14.60 4.08
CA ALA A 25 -11.93 -14.02 3.52
C ALA A 25 -13.20 -14.46 4.27
N ALA A 26 -13.15 -15.58 4.99
CA ALA A 26 -14.24 -16.04 5.85
C ALA A 26 -14.56 -15.07 7.01
N LEU A 27 -13.63 -14.19 7.41
CA LEU A 27 -13.91 -13.16 8.40
C LEU A 27 -14.82 -12.06 7.84
N ALA A 28 -14.64 -11.68 6.56
CA ALA A 28 -15.54 -10.72 5.90
C ALA A 28 -16.98 -11.26 5.83
N GLU A 29 -17.15 -12.58 5.69
CA GLU A 29 -18.48 -13.24 5.73
C GLU A 29 -19.15 -13.14 7.11
N GLN A 30 -18.40 -12.79 8.16
CA GLN A 30 -18.90 -12.57 9.52
C GLN A 30 -19.15 -11.07 9.82
N ALA A 31 -19.26 -10.23 8.78
CA ALA A 31 -19.42 -8.78 8.89
C ALA A 31 -18.27 -8.08 9.63
N ASP A 32 -17.05 -8.58 9.46
CA ASP A 32 -15.84 -7.90 9.92
C ASP A 32 -15.63 -6.60 9.11
N PRO A 33 -15.51 -5.43 9.77
CA PRO A 33 -15.42 -4.14 9.11
C PRO A 33 -14.03 -3.85 8.51
N TYR A 34 -13.06 -4.75 8.66
CA TYR A 34 -11.65 -4.49 8.31
C TYR A 34 -11.44 -4.01 6.88
N ALA A 35 -12.06 -4.68 5.89
CA ALA A 35 -11.89 -4.32 4.48
C ALA A 35 -12.49 -2.93 4.17
N ASP A 36 -13.66 -2.63 4.74
CA ASP A 36 -14.33 -1.34 4.57
C ASP A 36 -13.52 -0.21 5.24
N GLN A 37 -13.01 -0.44 6.45
CA GLN A 37 -12.14 0.51 7.15
C GLN A 37 -10.83 0.75 6.42
N PHE A 38 -10.24 -0.29 5.82
CA PHE A 38 -9.04 -0.14 5.01
C PHE A 38 -9.31 0.65 3.74
N ALA A 39 -10.43 0.39 3.05
CA ALA A 39 -10.84 1.17 1.87
C ALA A 39 -11.09 2.65 2.23
N ASP A 40 -11.78 2.91 3.34
CA ASP A 40 -12.01 4.27 3.85
C ASP A 40 -10.70 4.98 4.20
N LEU A 41 -9.75 4.28 4.83
CA LEU A 41 -8.43 4.81 5.15
C LEU A 41 -7.66 5.17 3.86
N CYS A 42 -7.63 4.26 2.87
CA CYS A 42 -6.98 4.53 1.58
C CYS A 42 -7.54 5.79 0.91
N ASN A 43 -8.87 5.92 0.86
CA ASN A 43 -9.52 7.08 0.27
C ASN A 43 -9.15 8.39 0.99
N ARG A 44 -9.10 8.38 2.32
CA ARG A 44 -8.74 9.57 3.11
C ARG A 44 -7.28 9.96 2.89
N VAL A 45 -6.37 9.00 2.96
CA VAL A 45 -4.94 9.24 2.73
C VAL A 45 -4.68 9.72 1.31
N ALA A 46 -5.34 9.12 0.30
CA ALA A 46 -5.24 9.57 -1.08
C ALA A 46 -5.69 11.02 -1.28
N ASN A 47 -6.85 11.37 -0.72
CA ASN A 47 -7.40 12.73 -0.79
C ASN A 47 -6.48 13.74 -0.10
N ASP A 48 -5.99 13.43 1.10
CA ASP A 48 -5.09 14.32 1.85
C ASP A 48 -3.72 14.48 1.15
N ALA A 49 -3.28 13.45 0.43
CA ALA A 49 -2.06 13.46 -0.40
C ALA A 49 -2.26 14.09 -1.79
N GLY A 50 -3.49 14.44 -2.18
CA GLY A 50 -3.81 15.02 -3.49
C GLY A 50 -3.74 14.04 -4.67
N LEU A 51 -3.81 12.73 -4.40
CA LEU A 51 -3.78 11.68 -5.43
C LEU A 51 -5.14 11.58 -6.13
N GLN A 52 -5.14 11.50 -7.46
CA GLN A 52 -6.34 11.21 -8.25
C GLN A 52 -6.68 9.71 -8.18
N PRO A 53 -7.92 9.30 -8.49
CA PRO A 53 -8.33 7.89 -8.47
C PRO A 53 -7.45 6.96 -9.33
N GLU A 54 -6.82 7.47 -10.39
CA GLU A 54 -5.90 6.74 -11.27
C GLU A 54 -4.45 6.66 -10.75
N ASP A 55 -4.12 7.40 -9.69
CA ASP A 55 -2.77 7.50 -9.14
C ASP A 55 -2.50 6.47 -8.03
N TRP A 56 -3.53 5.74 -7.58
CA TRP A 56 -3.37 4.77 -6.49
C TRP A 56 -4.29 3.54 -6.59
N GLN A 57 -3.92 2.49 -5.88
CA GLN A 57 -4.74 1.29 -5.69
C GLN A 57 -4.50 0.66 -4.31
N ALA A 58 -5.53 0.05 -3.72
CA ALA A 58 -5.41 -0.76 -2.52
C ALA A 58 -5.13 -2.24 -2.87
N CYS A 59 -4.21 -2.86 -2.14
CA CYS A 59 -3.95 -4.30 -2.21
C CYS A 59 -3.54 -4.85 -0.84
N TYR A 60 -3.49 -6.17 -0.72
CA TYR A 60 -3.17 -6.85 0.54
C TYR A 60 -1.83 -7.57 0.44
N GLN A 61 -1.15 -7.72 1.57
CA GLN A 61 0.12 -8.43 1.68
C GLN A 61 0.07 -9.48 2.79
N SER A 62 1.07 -10.34 2.84
CA SER A 62 1.29 -11.26 3.96
C SER A 62 0.13 -12.26 4.17
N ALA A 63 -0.53 -12.69 3.08
CA ALA A 63 -1.51 -13.77 3.17
C ALA A 63 -0.87 -15.04 3.74
N GLY A 64 -1.46 -15.62 4.79
CA GLY A 64 -0.87 -16.73 5.52
C GLY A 64 -0.88 -18.05 4.74
N ALA A 65 0.04 -18.95 5.10
CA ALA A 65 0.23 -20.26 4.44
C ALA A 65 -0.94 -21.25 4.62
N ARG A 66 -2.00 -20.89 5.36
CA ARG A 66 -3.16 -21.75 5.58
C ARG A 66 -4.03 -21.79 4.31
N ASN A 67 -4.39 -23.00 3.90
CA ASN A 67 -5.35 -23.22 2.81
C ASN A 67 -6.64 -22.43 3.06
N GLY A 68 -7.05 -21.65 2.06
CA GLY A 68 -8.26 -20.83 2.11
C GLY A 68 -8.15 -19.60 1.21
N ARG A 69 -9.28 -18.92 1.02
CA ARG A 69 -9.30 -17.63 0.33
C ARG A 69 -8.89 -16.53 1.30
N TRP A 70 -8.00 -15.66 0.87
CA TRP A 70 -7.55 -14.47 1.59
C TRP A 70 -8.11 -13.22 0.91
N LEU A 71 -8.19 -12.10 1.63
CA LEU A 71 -8.55 -10.82 1.03
C LEU A 71 -7.55 -10.45 -0.08
N GLY A 72 -8.06 -9.87 -1.16
CA GLY A 72 -7.27 -9.55 -2.34
C GLY A 72 -7.72 -8.26 -3.00
N PRO A 73 -6.99 -7.80 -4.04
CA PRO A 73 -5.86 -8.50 -4.67
C PRO A 73 -4.61 -8.53 -3.80
N SER A 74 -3.74 -9.53 -4.01
CA SER A 74 -2.43 -9.56 -3.35
C SER A 74 -1.49 -8.52 -3.97
N LEU A 75 -0.46 -8.10 -3.23
CA LEU A 75 0.57 -7.19 -3.74
C LEU A 75 1.29 -7.81 -4.95
N GLU A 76 1.55 -9.11 -4.94
CA GLU A 76 2.19 -9.83 -6.04
C GLU A 76 1.31 -9.88 -7.29
N ASP A 77 0.01 -10.21 -7.14
CA ASP A 77 -0.94 -10.17 -8.26
C ASP A 77 -1.07 -8.76 -8.84
N THR A 78 -1.08 -7.75 -7.96
CA THR A 78 -1.16 -6.34 -8.35
C THR A 78 0.08 -5.93 -9.14
N LEU A 79 1.29 -6.27 -8.67
CA LEU A 79 2.54 -6.00 -9.39
C LEU A 79 2.56 -6.71 -10.76
N GLN A 80 2.10 -7.96 -10.82
CA GLN A 80 2.04 -8.72 -12.07
C GLN A 80 1.07 -8.09 -13.08
N GLN A 81 -0.09 -7.62 -12.62
CA GLN A 81 -1.05 -6.89 -13.44
C GLN A 81 -0.46 -5.58 -13.96
N LEU A 82 0.09 -4.74 -13.09
CA LEU A 82 0.66 -3.45 -13.46
C LEU A 82 1.81 -3.59 -14.47
N ALA A 83 2.62 -4.64 -14.34
CA ALA A 83 3.67 -4.95 -15.30
C ALA A 83 3.09 -5.24 -16.69
N SER A 84 1.97 -5.97 -16.75
CA SER A 84 1.26 -6.27 -18.01
C SER A 84 0.64 -5.02 -18.65
N GLU A 85 0.28 -4.03 -17.83
CA GLU A 85 -0.22 -2.72 -18.26
C GLU A 85 0.91 -1.74 -18.64
N GLY A 86 2.17 -2.16 -18.47
CA GLY A 86 3.35 -1.40 -18.88
C GLY A 86 3.86 -0.40 -17.83
N LYS A 87 3.30 -0.39 -16.61
CA LYS A 87 3.80 0.47 -15.52
C LYS A 87 5.25 0.13 -15.19
N LYS A 88 6.06 1.17 -14.92
CA LYS A 88 7.50 1.01 -14.64
C LYS A 88 7.87 1.28 -13.20
N SER A 89 7.04 1.96 -12.44
CA SER A 89 7.35 2.34 -11.07
C SER A 89 6.12 2.35 -10.18
N VAL A 90 6.30 1.91 -8.93
CA VAL A 90 5.29 1.95 -7.88
C VAL A 90 5.91 2.43 -6.57
N LEU A 91 5.09 3.09 -5.74
CA LEU A 91 5.42 3.46 -4.37
C LEU A 91 4.47 2.71 -3.43
N VAL A 92 5.00 1.76 -2.64
CA VAL A 92 4.23 1.02 -1.64
C VAL A 92 4.13 1.84 -0.35
N ALA A 93 2.92 2.06 0.13
CA ALA A 93 2.61 2.73 1.38
C ALA A 93 1.86 1.75 2.31
N PRO A 94 2.55 1.09 3.25
CA PRO A 94 1.96 0.06 4.13
C PRO A 94 1.14 0.66 5.27
N ILE A 95 0.07 1.38 4.93
CA ILE A 95 -0.76 2.14 5.86
C ILE A 95 -1.60 1.28 6.82
N GLY A 96 -1.66 -0.03 6.59
CA GLY A 96 -2.20 -1.00 7.55
C GLY A 96 -1.28 -1.30 8.74
N PHE A 97 -0.05 -0.77 8.73
CA PHE A 97 0.95 -0.99 9.78
C PHE A 97 1.50 0.35 10.29
N LEU A 98 1.96 0.36 11.55
CA LEU A 98 2.44 1.57 12.21
C LEU A 98 3.97 1.64 12.27
N CYS A 99 4.65 0.49 12.38
CA CYS A 99 6.09 0.42 12.55
C CYS A 99 6.70 -0.63 11.62
N ASP A 100 8.01 -0.55 11.46
CA ASP A 100 8.75 -1.60 10.78
C ASP A 100 8.71 -2.91 11.60
N HIS A 101 8.31 -3.99 10.94
CA HIS A 101 8.37 -5.36 11.43
C HIS A 101 8.63 -6.30 10.25
N VAL A 102 8.59 -7.62 10.48
CA VAL A 102 8.96 -8.62 9.46
C VAL A 102 8.15 -8.46 8.17
N GLU A 103 6.85 -8.22 8.25
CA GLU A 103 5.98 -8.07 7.08
C GLU A 103 6.18 -6.75 6.32
N VAL A 104 6.99 -5.83 6.85
CA VAL A 104 7.40 -4.61 6.14
C VAL A 104 8.82 -4.80 5.60
N LEU A 105 9.77 -5.09 6.49
CA LEU A 105 11.19 -5.18 6.17
C LEU A 105 11.57 -6.41 5.35
N TYR A 106 10.78 -7.49 5.41
CA TYR A 106 11.01 -8.69 4.64
C TYR A 106 10.03 -8.77 3.46
N ASP A 107 8.72 -8.81 3.74
CA ASP A 107 7.74 -9.07 2.68
C ASP A 107 7.76 -7.96 1.61
N ILE A 108 7.94 -6.69 2.00
CA ILE A 108 8.00 -5.58 1.03
C ILE A 108 9.43 -5.34 0.55
N ASP A 109 10.33 -5.01 1.49
CA ASP A 109 11.66 -4.50 1.14
C ASP A 109 12.56 -5.58 0.50
N ILE A 110 12.25 -6.88 0.69
CA ILE A 110 12.98 -8.00 0.11
C ILE A 110 12.14 -8.76 -0.92
N GLU A 111 11.03 -9.38 -0.52
CA GLU A 111 10.30 -10.30 -1.41
C GLU A 111 9.54 -9.55 -2.51
N ALA A 112 8.69 -8.58 -2.17
CA ALA A 112 7.95 -7.81 -3.16
C ALA A 112 8.89 -6.98 -4.05
N ARG A 113 9.95 -6.39 -3.49
CA ARG A 113 10.98 -5.67 -4.29
C ARG A 113 11.70 -6.60 -5.26
N ARG A 114 12.02 -7.83 -4.85
CA ARG A 114 12.61 -8.86 -5.74
C ARG A 114 11.62 -9.26 -6.83
N PHE A 115 10.37 -9.51 -6.49
CA PHE A 115 9.32 -9.86 -7.45
C PHE A 115 9.07 -8.72 -8.45
N ALA A 116 8.93 -7.48 -7.97
CA ALA A 116 8.78 -6.29 -8.80
C ALA A 116 9.92 -6.18 -9.84
N ALA A 117 11.17 -6.38 -9.41
CA ALA A 117 12.31 -6.37 -10.31
C ALA A 117 12.25 -7.48 -11.37
N GLN A 118 11.74 -8.68 -11.03
CA GLN A 118 11.55 -9.77 -11.99
C GLN A 118 10.50 -9.43 -13.06
N VAL A 119 9.44 -8.71 -12.69
CA VAL A 119 8.39 -8.27 -13.62
C VAL A 119 8.67 -6.91 -14.27
N GLY A 120 9.85 -6.32 -14.03
CA GLY A 120 10.29 -5.07 -14.66
C GLY A 120 9.70 -3.79 -14.06
N ILE A 121 9.28 -3.84 -12.79
CA ILE A 121 8.80 -2.69 -12.01
C ILE A 121 9.86 -2.26 -11.00
N HIS A 122 10.13 -0.96 -10.95
CA HIS A 122 10.85 -0.34 -9.84
C HIS A 122 9.89 -0.11 -8.68
N LEU A 123 10.19 -0.70 -7.52
CA LEU A 123 9.39 -0.57 -6.30
C LEU A 123 10.20 0.18 -5.25
N GLU A 124 9.62 1.26 -4.73
CA GLU A 124 10.04 1.89 -3.49
C GLU A 124 8.94 1.82 -2.43
N ARG A 125 9.30 2.04 -1.17
CA ARG A 125 8.37 2.02 -0.04
C ARG A 125 8.49 3.30 0.78
N THR A 126 7.37 3.82 1.28
CA THR A 126 7.39 4.91 2.26
C THR A 126 7.99 4.44 3.58
N ALA A 127 8.64 5.33 4.33
CA ALA A 127 9.03 5.03 5.70
C ALA A 127 7.79 4.72 6.57
N SER A 128 7.93 3.78 7.49
CA SER A 128 6.92 3.50 8.52
C SER A 128 6.82 4.67 9.50
N MET A 129 5.68 4.85 10.17
CA MET A 129 5.51 5.95 11.13
C MET A 129 6.48 5.81 12.31
N ASN A 130 6.74 4.59 12.77
CA ASN A 130 7.68 4.30 13.86
C ASN A 130 7.44 5.24 15.06
N ASP A 131 8.46 5.99 15.47
CA ASP A 131 8.43 6.93 16.59
C ASP A 131 8.29 8.39 16.13
N GLN A 132 7.75 8.64 14.94
CA GLN A 132 7.59 9.99 14.42
C GLN A 132 6.85 10.88 15.44
N PRO A 133 7.39 12.07 15.78
CA PRO A 133 6.79 12.94 16.79
C PRO A 133 5.32 13.29 16.52
N LEU A 134 4.96 13.45 15.24
CA LEU A 134 3.57 13.74 14.85
C LEU A 134 2.65 12.55 15.16
N PHE A 135 3.09 11.33 14.91
CA PHE A 135 2.31 10.12 15.22
C PHE A 135 2.13 9.94 16.74
N VAL A 136 3.20 10.10 17.51
CA VAL A 136 3.13 10.08 18.99
C VAL A 136 2.17 11.15 19.52
N THR A 137 2.22 12.35 18.95
CA THR A 137 1.31 13.44 19.31
C THR A 137 -0.15 13.08 19.01
N ALA A 138 -0.43 12.55 17.82
CA ALA A 138 -1.78 12.13 17.43
C ALA A 138 -2.34 11.04 18.36
N LEU A 139 -1.53 10.04 18.73
CA LEU A 139 -1.93 9.03 19.71
C LEU A 139 -2.27 9.64 21.07
N ALA A 140 -1.46 10.58 21.56
CA ALA A 140 -1.69 11.27 22.82
C ALA A 140 -3.01 12.07 22.79
N GLU A 141 -3.32 12.72 21.66
CA GLU A 141 -4.57 13.47 21.48
C GLU A 141 -5.81 12.56 21.50
N ILE A 142 -5.73 11.39 20.84
CA ILE A 142 -6.81 10.37 20.87
C ILE A 142 -7.05 9.90 22.31
N ILE A 143 -5.99 9.54 23.03
CA ILE A 143 -6.11 9.08 24.42
C ILE A 143 -6.76 10.17 25.30
N GLN A 144 -6.35 11.43 25.12
CA GLN A 144 -6.93 12.54 25.85
C GLN A 144 -8.40 12.80 25.46
N SER A 145 -8.77 12.63 24.19
CA SER A 145 -10.17 12.82 23.77
C SER A 145 -11.08 11.75 24.34
N GLU A 146 -10.64 10.49 24.37
CA GLU A 146 -11.42 9.38 24.93
C GLU A 146 -11.46 9.44 26.46
N GLY A 147 -10.35 9.79 27.11
CA GLY A 147 -10.29 9.93 28.56
C GLY A 147 -11.18 11.05 29.11
N ARG A 148 -11.48 12.09 28.31
CA ARG A 148 -12.42 13.17 28.67
C ARG A 148 -13.90 12.77 28.53
N LYS A 149 -14.21 11.62 27.92
CA LYS A 149 -15.58 11.11 27.77
C LYS A 149 -16.00 10.18 28.92
N LEU A 150 -15.06 9.79 29.78
CA LEU A 150 -15.27 8.99 30.99
C LEU A 150 -15.53 9.91 32.20
#